data_AF-A0A9D2UK54-F1
#
_entry.id   AF-A0A9D2UK54-F1
#
_cell.length_a   1.000
_cell.length_b   1.000
_cell.length_c   1.000
_cell.angle_alpha   90.00
_cell.angle_beta   90.00
_cell.angle_gamma   90.00
#
_symmetry.space_group_name_H-M   'P 1'
#
loop_
_entity.id
_entity.type
_entity.pdbx_description
1 polymer ?
#
loop_
_entity_poly.entity_id
_entity_poly.type
_entity_poly.pdbx_seq_one_letter_code
_entity_poly.pdbx_strand_id
1 'polypeptide(L)'
;PAWTSDWITERGRQALKDAGISPPGAAPRNSGPVALTLMPTRRAVTCVLCGSDDVRLSSEFGATACKAMYQCNVCLEPFDHVKEI
;
A
#
# COMPACT_ATOMS: atom_id res chain seq x y z
N PRO A 1 2.17 22.69 -5.19
CA PRO A 1 0.99 21.81 -4.91
C PRO A 1 1.35 20.86 -3.77
N ALA A 2 0.37 20.33 -3.03
CA ALA A 2 0.62 19.28 -2.05
C ALA A 2 1.11 18.00 -2.77
N TRP A 3 1.96 17.23 -2.09
CA TRP A 3 2.49 15.97 -2.61
C TRP A 3 1.38 14.90 -2.68
N THR A 4 1.44 14.01 -3.68
CA THR A 4 0.57 12.84 -3.79
C THR A 4 1.32 11.63 -4.35
N SER A 5 0.94 10.44 -3.89
CA SER A 5 1.40 9.15 -4.40
C SER A 5 1.03 8.91 -5.87
N ASP A 6 0.00 9.59 -6.39
CA ASP A 6 -0.37 9.57 -7.82
C ASP A 6 0.77 10.06 -8.73
N TRP A 7 1.73 10.84 -8.20
CA TRP A 7 2.90 11.30 -8.97
C TRP A 7 3.99 10.23 -9.14
N ILE A 8 3.87 9.08 -8.49
CA ILE A 8 4.78 7.96 -8.73
C ILE A 8 4.51 7.39 -10.13
N THR A 9 5.45 7.63 -11.03
CA THR A 9 5.43 7.15 -12.42
C THR A 9 5.32 5.62 -12.52
N GLU A 10 4.87 5.10 -13.66
CA GLU A 10 4.82 3.65 -13.90
C GLU A 10 6.18 2.97 -13.70
N ARG A 11 7.26 3.60 -14.19
CA ARG A 11 8.63 3.13 -13.93
C ARG A 11 8.94 3.03 -12.43
N GLY A 12 8.48 3.99 -11.64
CA GLY A 12 8.63 3.97 -10.18
C GLY A 12 7.80 2.86 -9.53
N ARG A 13 6.56 2.65 -10.00
CA ARG A 13 5.71 1.54 -9.54
C ARG A 13 6.32 0.19 -9.86
N GLN A 14 6.91 0.02 -11.04
CA GLN A 14 7.61 -1.20 -11.41
C GLN A 14 8.87 -1.41 -10.55
N ALA A 15 9.68 -0.36 -10.34
CA ALA A 15 10.86 -0.46 -9.49
C ALA A 15 10.53 -0.84 -8.03
N LEU A 16 9.38 -0.40 -7.49
CA LEU A 16 8.88 -0.87 -6.20
C LEU A 16 8.60 -2.37 -6.22
N LYS A 17 7.86 -2.86 -7.22
CA LYS A 17 7.56 -4.30 -7.38
C LYS A 17 8.84 -5.13 -7.49
N ASP A 18 9.79 -4.70 -8.32
CA ASP A 18 11.08 -5.38 -8.52
C ASP A 18 11.90 -5.44 -7.22
N ALA A 19 11.72 -4.45 -6.34
CA ALA A 19 12.32 -4.43 -5.00
C ALA A 19 11.53 -5.22 -3.94
N GLY A 20 10.46 -5.93 -4.32
CA GLY A 20 9.61 -6.67 -3.38
C GLY A 20 8.70 -5.79 -2.53
N ILE A 21 8.39 -4.57 -3.00
CA ILE A 21 7.51 -3.63 -2.31
C ILE A 21 6.23 -3.43 -3.13
N SER A 22 5.08 -3.63 -2.50
CA SER A 22 3.79 -3.39 -3.14
C SER A 22 3.60 -1.87 -3.38
N PRO A 23 3.34 -1.43 -4.63
CA PRO A 23 3.15 -0.03 -4.95
C PRO A 23 1.80 0.49 -4.41
N PRO A 24 1.65 1.82 -4.22
CA PRO A 24 0.40 2.38 -3.72
C PRO A 24 -0.72 2.25 -4.75
N GLY A 25 -1.96 2.26 -4.26
CA GLY A 25 -3.13 2.40 -5.11
C GLY A 25 -3.25 3.80 -5.74
N ALA A 26 -4.48 4.17 -6.08
CA ALA A 26 -4.82 5.55 -6.40
C ALA A 26 -4.89 6.37 -5.11
N ALA A 27 -4.35 7.59 -5.12
CA ALA A 27 -4.47 8.51 -4.00
C ALA A 27 -5.95 8.80 -3.67
N PRO A 28 -6.34 8.82 -2.38
CA PRO A 28 -7.69 9.17 -1.98
C PRO A 28 -8.08 10.57 -2.49
N ARG A 29 -9.21 10.67 -3.21
CA ARG A 29 -9.76 11.95 -3.65
C ARG A 29 -10.92 12.33 -2.74
N ASN A 30 -10.68 13.26 -1.82
CA ASN A 30 -11.71 13.76 -0.93
C ASN A 30 -12.27 15.08 -1.45
N SER A 31 -13.56 15.11 -1.78
CA SER A 31 -14.30 16.35 -2.06
C SER A 31 -15.26 16.64 -0.90
N GLY A 32 -15.20 17.84 -0.32
CA GLY A 32 -16.03 18.23 0.81
C GLY A 32 -15.34 18.05 2.18
N PRO A 33 -16.09 18.04 3.29
CA PRO A 33 -15.52 17.90 4.63
C PRO A 33 -14.75 16.59 4.82
N VAL A 34 -13.66 16.62 5.58
CA VAL A 34 -12.87 15.42 5.90
C VAL A 34 -13.66 14.57 6.90
N ALA A 35 -14.23 13.45 6.44
CA ALA A 35 -14.94 12.52 7.30
C ALA A 35 -13.97 11.81 8.26
N LEU A 36 -14.27 11.83 9.55
CA LEU A 36 -13.52 11.08 10.56
C LEU A 36 -13.92 9.61 10.50
N THR A 37 -13.05 8.77 9.95
CA THR A 37 -13.24 7.31 9.92
C THR A 37 -12.43 6.67 11.03
N LEU A 38 -13.11 6.03 11.98
CA LEU A 38 -12.46 5.34 13.12
C LEU A 38 -12.13 3.87 12.82
N MET A 39 -12.43 3.40 11.61
CA MET A 39 -12.12 2.04 11.15
C MET A 39 -10.79 2.02 10.39
N PRO A 40 -10.04 0.89 10.39
CA PRO A 40 -8.82 0.75 9.61
C PRO A 40 -9.05 1.02 8.12
N THR A 41 -8.09 1.65 7.46
CA THR A 41 -8.13 1.88 6.01
C THR A 41 -7.98 0.54 5.29
N ARG A 42 -9.00 0.14 4.52
CA ARG A 42 -8.92 -1.06 3.68
C ARG A 42 -8.26 -0.72 2.35
N ARG A 43 -7.19 -1.45 2.03
CA ARG A 43 -6.38 -1.29 0.81
C ARG A 43 -6.49 -2.55 -0.03
N ALA A 44 -6.61 -2.39 -1.35
CA ALA A 44 -6.53 -3.49 -2.29
C ALA A 44 -5.05 -3.82 -2.54
N VAL A 45 -4.52 -4.81 -1.82
CA VAL A 45 -3.11 -5.18 -1.85
C VAL A 45 -2.97 -6.61 -2.34
N THR A 46 -2.04 -6.85 -3.26
CA THR A 46 -1.64 -8.19 -3.69
C THR A 46 -0.22 -8.50 -3.23
N CYS A 47 0.03 -9.77 -2.94
CA CYS A 47 1.36 -10.27 -2.62
C CYS A 47 2.28 -10.14 -3.84
N VAL A 48 3.42 -9.46 -3.66
CA VAL A 48 4.42 -9.27 -4.72
C VAL A 48 5.21 -10.53 -5.08
N LEU A 49 5.13 -11.57 -4.25
CA LEU A 49 5.88 -12.82 -4.43
C LEU A 49 5.05 -13.87 -5.18
N CYS A 50 3.77 -14.05 -4.82
CA CYS A 50 2.91 -15.09 -5.41
C CYS A 50 1.67 -14.55 -6.15
N GLY A 51 1.39 -13.25 -6.08
CA GLY A 51 0.25 -12.63 -6.76
C GLY A 51 -1.11 -12.76 -6.06
N SER A 52 -1.20 -13.52 -4.95
CA SER A 52 -2.45 -13.67 -4.19
C SER A 52 -2.93 -12.34 -3.59
N ASP A 53 -4.25 -12.14 -3.55
CA ASP A 53 -4.92 -11.05 -2.83
C ASP A 53 -5.29 -11.43 -1.38
N ASP A 54 -5.11 -12.70 -0.99
CA ASP A 54 -5.29 -13.17 0.38
C ASP A 54 -4.08 -12.77 1.24
N VAL A 55 -4.12 -11.51 1.68
CA VAL A 55 -3.10 -10.88 2.51
C VAL A 55 -3.74 -10.27 3.75
N ARG A 56 -3.04 -10.35 4.87
CA ARG A 56 -3.46 -9.72 6.13
C ARG A 56 -2.51 -8.58 6.49
N LEU A 57 -3.08 -7.49 7.01
CA LEU A 57 -2.29 -6.41 7.57
C LEU A 57 -1.67 -6.88 8.89
N SER A 58 -0.36 -6.79 8.98
CA SER A 58 0.39 -7.10 10.20
C SER A 58 0.67 -5.83 11.02
N SER A 59 0.99 -4.72 10.34
CA SER A 59 1.20 -3.41 10.97
C SER A 59 0.87 -2.27 9.99
N GLU A 60 0.18 -1.22 10.45
CA GLU A 60 -0.04 0.01 9.67
C GLU A 60 1.26 0.80 9.37
N PHE A 61 2.35 0.44 10.07
CA PHE A 61 3.67 1.05 9.92
C PHE A 61 4.75 -0.02 9.80
N GLY A 62 5.47 -0.01 8.67
CA GLY A 62 6.69 -0.77 8.45
C GLY A 62 7.92 0.00 8.92
N ALA A 63 9.04 -0.15 8.19
CA ALA A 63 10.29 0.57 8.50
C ALA A 63 10.19 2.10 8.37
N THR A 64 9.19 2.59 7.65
CA THR A 64 8.91 4.01 7.44
C THR A 64 7.42 4.28 7.55
N ALA A 65 7.03 5.48 8.00
CA ALA A 65 5.62 5.83 8.20
C ALA A 65 4.78 5.77 6.91
N CYS A 66 5.41 5.92 5.73
CA CYS A 66 4.74 5.80 4.43
C CYS A 66 4.50 4.35 3.99
N LYS A 67 4.99 3.35 4.73
CA LYS A 67 4.81 1.93 4.42
C LYS A 67 3.97 1.24 5.48
N ALA A 68 3.13 0.30 5.07
CA ALA A 68 2.45 -0.66 5.91
C ALA A 68 3.02 -2.06 5.66
N MET A 69 3.02 -2.93 6.67
CA MET A 69 3.54 -4.28 6.56
C MET A 69 2.40 -5.29 6.48
N TYR A 70 2.45 -6.15 5.46
CA TYR A 70 1.49 -7.21 5.20
C TYR A 70 2.15 -8.58 5.30
N GLN A 71 1.33 -9.60 5.52
CA GLN A 71 1.71 -11.01 5.39
C GLN A 71 0.75 -11.71 4.43
N CYS A 72 1.27 -12.47 3.47
CA CYS A 72 0.44 -13.29 2.60
C CYS A 72 -0.01 -14.55 3.32
N ASN A 73 -1.28 -14.93 3.20
CA ASN A 73 -1.79 -16.17 3.81
C ASN A 73 -1.52 -17.40 2.94
N VAL A 74 -1.17 -17.21 1.66
CA VAL A 74 -0.87 -18.31 0.71
C VAL A 74 0.60 -18.72 0.76
N CYS A 75 1.53 -17.78 0.55
CA CYS A 75 2.97 -18.08 0.57
C CYS A 75 3.64 -17.78 1.92
N LEU A 76 2.90 -17.25 2.90
CA LEU A 76 3.34 -16.96 4.28
C LEU A 76 4.41 -15.87 4.45
N GLU A 77 4.92 -15.33 3.34
CA GLU A 77 5.95 -14.30 3.33
C GLU A 77 5.43 -12.91 3.72
N PRO A 78 6.19 -12.13 4.50
CA PRO A 78 5.91 -10.73 4.78
C PRO A 78 6.40 -9.83 3.65
N PHE A 79 5.73 -8.68 3.47
CA PHE A 79 6.16 -7.66 2.51
C PHE A 79 5.65 -6.27 2.90
N ASP A 80 6.34 -5.24 2.42
CA ASP A 80 5.94 -3.84 2.60
C ASP A 80 4.99 -3.39 1.47
N HIS A 81 4.05 -2.51 1.82
CA HIS A 81 3.19 -1.79 0.90
C HIS A 81 3.37 -0.28 1.11
N VAL A 82 3.68 0.46 0.05
CA VAL A 82 3.68 1.93 0.08
C VAL A 82 2.24 2.41 0.10
N LYS A 83 1.87 3.21 1.10
CA LYS A 83 0.50 3.72 1.26
C LYS A 83 0.18 4.82 0.25
N GLU A 84 -1.00 4.74 -0.34
CA GLU A 84 -1.60 5.84 -1.09
C GLU A 84 -1.94 7.03 -0.18
N ILE A 85 -1.46 8.23 -0.56
CA ILE A 85 -1.86 9.53 -0.02
C ILE A 85 -1.96 10.58 -1.13
#